data_AF-A0A7Y1TSR0-F1
#
_entry.id   AF-A0A7Y1TSR0-F1
#
_cell.length_a   1.000
_cell.length_b   1.000
_cell.length_c   1.000
_cell.angle_alpha   90.00
_cell.angle_beta   90.00
_cell.angle_gamma   90.00
#
_symmetry.space_group_name_H-M   'P 1'
#
loop_
_entity.id
_entity.type
_entity.pdbx_description
1 polymer ?
#
loop_
_entity_poly.entity_id
_entity_poly.type
_entity_poly.pdbx_seq_one_letter_code
_entity_poly.pdbx_strand_id
1 'polypeptide(L)'
;MARWGDLVDLSPALVLGMWAAGLVAATAAVVAWRVVGVGYTWLASSVVLLFGVGAALAGGSLWAWIGVGFTVAAAYLVWSSGPTRAPVVALAAAAVAYAVGATADSPLVPVVTGALFLGAITAEMVLGHWYLVDPQMPRWALFRLAAVGLIGVGADVGALALDGALSWGSGDEIFGWAFVGLAAMTALLMAGVWGALREPSYTGVMAATGLSYLAVLTALGVAVVGRALVSV
;
A
#
# COMPACT_ATOMS: atom_id res chain seq x y z
N MET A 1 33.78 14.15 -4.95
CA MET A 1 32.39 14.00 -5.40
C MET A 1 31.91 12.65 -4.86
N ALA A 2 31.21 12.66 -3.73
CA ALA A 2 30.52 11.47 -3.25
C ALA A 2 29.54 11.02 -4.33
N ARG A 3 29.51 9.73 -4.65
CA ARG A 3 28.56 9.22 -5.63
C ARG A 3 27.19 9.30 -4.97
N TRP A 4 26.16 9.65 -5.73
CA TRP A 4 24.77 9.71 -5.24
C TRP A 4 24.32 8.41 -4.53
N GLY A 5 24.98 7.28 -4.80
CA GLY A 5 24.73 6.01 -4.11
C GLY A 5 25.23 5.94 -2.65
N ASP A 6 26.05 6.89 -2.20
CA ASP A 6 26.56 6.93 -0.82
C ASP A 6 25.69 7.82 0.10
N LEU A 7 24.67 8.49 -0.45
CA LEU A 7 23.86 9.50 0.27
C LEU A 7 22.43 9.05 0.60
N VAL A 8 21.95 7.94 0.01
CA VAL A 8 20.60 7.41 0.25
C VAL A 8 20.66 5.88 0.18
N ASP A 9 20.81 5.23 1.33
CA ASP A 9 20.74 3.75 1.46
C ASP A 9 19.27 3.29 1.50
N LEU A 10 18.50 3.63 0.46
CA LEU A 10 17.10 3.23 0.36
C LEU A 10 16.99 1.84 -0.29
N SER A 11 16.70 0.82 0.50
CA SER A 11 16.39 -0.52 -0.01
C SER A 11 15.11 -0.50 -0.86
N PRO A 12 15.17 -0.82 -2.17
CA PRO A 12 13.96 -1.00 -2.97
C PRO A 12 13.13 -2.19 -2.47
N ALA A 13 13.78 -3.19 -1.88
CA ALA A 13 13.11 -4.37 -1.33
C ALA A 13 12.21 -4.02 -0.15
N LEU A 14 12.63 -3.07 0.70
CA LEU A 14 11.81 -2.54 1.79
C LEU A 14 10.52 -1.92 1.27
N VAL A 15 10.63 -0.95 0.35
CA VAL A 15 9.48 -0.17 -0.14
C VAL A 15 8.51 -1.07 -0.91
N LEU A 16 9.02 -1.92 -1.79
CA LEU A 16 8.21 -2.85 -2.57
C LEU A 16 7.60 -3.95 -1.68
N GLY A 17 8.35 -4.44 -0.68
CA GLY A 17 7.91 -5.47 0.24
C GLY A 17 6.77 -5.02 1.15
N MET A 18 6.89 -3.87 1.79
CA MET A 18 5.80 -3.32 2.62
C MET A 18 4.58 -2.94 1.77
N TRP A 19 4.78 -2.43 0.55
CA TRP A 19 3.68 -2.10 -0.36
C TRP A 19 2.91 -3.37 -0.77
N ALA A 20 3.63 -4.44 -1.15
CA ALA A 20 3.03 -5.74 -1.42
C ALA A 20 2.30 -6.30 -0.20
N ALA A 21 2.92 -6.24 0.99
CA ALA A 21 2.32 -6.71 2.25
C ALA A 21 0.99 -6.01 2.55
N GLY A 22 0.98 -4.68 2.44
CA GLY A 22 -0.20 -3.87 2.68
C GLY A 22 -1.32 -4.14 1.68
N LEU A 23 -0.99 -4.14 0.39
CA LEU A 23 -1.97 -4.34 -0.67
C LEU A 23 -2.58 -5.75 -0.62
N VAL A 24 -1.78 -6.79 -0.35
CA VAL A 24 -2.30 -8.16 -0.24
C VAL A 24 -3.13 -8.37 1.03
N ALA A 25 -2.78 -7.69 2.14
CA ALA A 25 -3.61 -7.68 3.35
C ALA A 25 -4.97 -7.02 3.10
N ALA A 26 -5.00 -5.86 2.43
CA ALA A 26 -6.23 -5.19 2.05
C ALA A 26 -7.05 -6.03 1.06
N THR A 27 -6.39 -6.69 0.10
CA THR A 27 -7.03 -7.64 -0.82
C THR A 27 -7.66 -8.81 -0.05
N ALA A 28 -6.96 -9.38 0.93
CA ALA A 28 -7.49 -10.43 1.79
C ALA A 28 -8.77 -9.97 2.52
N ALA A 29 -8.77 -8.75 3.05
CA ALA A 29 -9.93 -8.16 3.72
C ALA A 29 -11.12 -8.00 2.76
N VAL A 30 -10.90 -7.44 1.56
CA VAL A 30 -11.95 -7.25 0.55
C VAL A 30 -12.53 -8.59 0.09
N VAL A 31 -11.69 -9.58 -0.18
CA VAL A 31 -12.15 -10.94 -0.54
C VAL A 31 -12.91 -11.58 0.62
N ALA A 32 -12.47 -11.37 1.87
CA ALA A 32 -13.16 -11.88 3.05
C ALA A 32 -14.55 -11.27 3.24
N TRP A 33 -14.75 -10.01 2.80
CA TRP A 33 -16.05 -9.34 2.85
C TRP A 33 -17.07 -9.93 1.87
N ARG A 34 -16.65 -10.71 0.86
CA ARG A 34 -17.52 -11.33 -0.14
C ARG A 34 -18.40 -10.32 -0.89
N VAL A 35 -17.84 -9.13 -1.13
CA VAL A 35 -18.51 -8.03 -1.85
C VAL A 35 -18.03 -7.88 -3.29
N VAL A 36 -17.06 -8.70 -3.72
CA VAL A 36 -16.45 -8.67 -5.05
C VAL A 36 -16.40 -10.07 -5.64
N GLY A 37 -16.39 -10.13 -6.98
CA GLY A 37 -16.23 -11.37 -7.72
C GLY A 37 -14.77 -11.81 -7.89
N VAL A 38 -14.60 -12.98 -8.51
CA VAL A 38 -13.30 -13.61 -8.81
C VAL A 38 -12.37 -12.67 -9.59
N GLY A 39 -12.91 -11.89 -10.52
CA GLY A 39 -12.12 -10.97 -11.36
C GLY A 39 -11.36 -9.92 -10.55
N TYR A 40 -11.93 -9.41 -9.46
CA TYR A 40 -11.23 -8.49 -8.58
C TYR A 40 -10.00 -9.15 -7.95
N THR A 41 -10.12 -10.39 -7.47
CA THR A 41 -8.97 -11.07 -6.84
C THR A 41 -7.84 -11.31 -7.84
N TRP A 42 -8.15 -11.61 -9.10
CA TRP A 42 -7.13 -11.69 -10.16
C TRP A 42 -6.44 -10.35 -10.40
N LEU A 43 -7.21 -9.27 -10.55
CA LEU A 43 -6.67 -7.93 -10.73
C LEU A 43 -5.77 -7.53 -9.56
N ALA A 44 -6.30 -7.60 -8.34
CA ALA A 44 -5.60 -7.22 -7.13
C ALA A 44 -4.35 -8.09 -6.90
N SER A 45 -4.43 -9.40 -7.12
CA SER A 45 -3.27 -10.30 -7.02
C SER A 45 -2.21 -9.98 -8.07
N SER A 46 -2.60 -9.57 -9.28
CA SER A 46 -1.65 -9.16 -10.32
C SER A 46 -0.87 -7.90 -9.93
N VAL A 47 -1.56 -6.92 -9.35
CA VAL A 47 -0.92 -5.70 -8.81
C VAL A 47 -0.02 -6.03 -7.62
N VAL A 48 -0.45 -6.91 -6.70
CA VAL A 48 0.41 -7.41 -5.62
C VAL A 48 1.66 -8.09 -6.16
N LEU A 49 1.53 -8.94 -7.19
CA LEU A 49 2.66 -9.66 -7.77
C LEU A 49 3.66 -8.73 -8.44
N LEU A 50 3.22 -7.62 -9.04
CA LEU A 50 4.12 -6.61 -9.58
C LEU A 50 5.09 -6.09 -8.50
N PHE A 51 4.58 -5.75 -7.32
CA PHE A 51 5.41 -5.27 -6.21
C PHE A 51 6.16 -6.41 -5.51
N GLY A 52 5.50 -7.55 -5.28
CA GLY A 52 6.07 -8.69 -4.57
C GLY A 52 7.24 -9.34 -5.30
N VAL A 53 7.13 -9.52 -6.62
CA VAL A 53 8.24 -10.01 -7.46
C VAL A 53 9.37 -8.97 -7.50
N GLY A 54 9.04 -7.68 -7.62
CA GLY A 54 10.02 -6.61 -7.53
C GLY A 54 10.80 -6.63 -6.22
N ALA A 55 10.11 -6.80 -5.09
CA ALA A 55 10.73 -6.93 -3.77
C ALA A 55 11.65 -8.16 -3.67
N ALA A 56 11.19 -9.30 -4.19
CA ALA A 56 11.93 -10.56 -4.16
C ALA A 56 13.20 -10.50 -5.02
N LEU A 57 13.14 -9.84 -6.18
CA LEU A 57 14.29 -9.63 -7.05
C LEU A 57 15.27 -8.60 -6.49
N ALA A 58 14.77 -7.52 -5.89
CA ALA A 58 15.61 -6.45 -5.34
C ALA A 58 16.39 -6.89 -4.08
N GLY A 59 15.75 -7.63 -3.17
CA GLY A 59 16.35 -8.01 -1.89
C GLY A 59 16.84 -9.46 -1.81
N GLY A 60 16.54 -10.31 -2.80
CA GLY A 60 16.87 -11.74 -2.76
C GLY A 60 16.19 -12.52 -1.62
N SER A 61 15.22 -11.92 -0.93
CA SER A 61 14.59 -12.49 0.27
C SER A 61 13.72 -13.71 -0.06
N LEU A 62 14.01 -14.84 0.58
CA LEU A 62 13.17 -16.04 0.50
C LEU A 62 11.72 -15.75 0.93
N TRP A 63 11.54 -14.90 1.94
CA TRP A 63 10.21 -14.54 2.44
C TRP A 63 9.38 -13.80 1.41
N ALA A 64 9.99 -12.94 0.59
CA ALA A 64 9.30 -12.29 -0.52
C ALA A 64 8.86 -13.31 -1.58
N TRP A 65 9.69 -14.30 -1.90
CA TRP A 65 9.31 -15.41 -2.81
C TRP A 65 8.20 -16.29 -2.23
N ILE A 66 8.19 -16.54 -0.91
CA ILE A 66 7.08 -17.22 -0.23
C ILE A 66 5.79 -16.41 -0.37
N GLY A 67 5.85 -15.09 -0.17
CA GLY A 67 4.72 -14.19 -0.39
C GLY A 67 4.18 -14.23 -1.82
N VAL A 68 5.08 -14.27 -2.83
CA VAL A 68 4.73 -14.46 -4.24
C VAL A 68 3.99 -15.78 -4.44
N GLY A 69 4.54 -16.88 -3.91
CA GLY A 69 3.93 -18.21 -4.00
C GLY A 69 2.52 -18.26 -3.40
N PHE A 70 2.31 -17.69 -2.21
CA PHE A 70 0.99 -17.61 -1.60
C PHE A 70 0.02 -16.71 -2.38
N THR A 71 0.50 -15.63 -2.98
CA THR A 71 -0.34 -14.76 -3.82
C THR A 71 -0.81 -15.49 -5.09
N VAL A 72 0.09 -16.22 -5.76
CA VAL A 72 -0.26 -17.08 -6.92
C VAL A 72 -1.23 -18.18 -6.51
N ALA A 73 -0.98 -18.84 -5.37
CA ALA A 73 -1.88 -19.86 -4.84
C ALA A 73 -3.27 -19.29 -4.56
N ALA A 74 -3.38 -18.09 -3.99
CA ALA A 74 -4.66 -17.44 -3.76
C ALA A 74 -5.43 -17.19 -5.07
N ALA A 75 -4.78 -16.63 -6.09
CA ALA A 75 -5.39 -16.40 -7.40
C ALA A 75 -5.89 -17.69 -8.04
N TYR A 76 -5.11 -18.77 -7.96
CA TYR A 76 -5.51 -20.10 -8.42
C TYR A 76 -6.67 -20.70 -7.62
N LEU A 77 -6.66 -20.55 -6.29
CA LEU A 77 -7.69 -21.09 -5.41
C LEU A 77 -9.04 -20.40 -5.62
N VAL A 78 -9.08 -19.09 -5.86
CA VAL A 78 -10.32 -18.39 -6.22
C VAL A 78 -10.93 -18.93 -7.53
N TRP A 79 -10.08 -19.30 -8.49
CA TRP A 79 -10.53 -19.83 -9.77
C TRP A 79 -11.04 -21.28 -9.68
N SER A 80 -10.35 -22.12 -8.90
CA SER A 80 -10.58 -23.57 -8.85
C SER A 80 -11.56 -24.01 -7.76
N SER A 81 -11.64 -23.26 -6.67
CA SER A 81 -12.41 -23.62 -5.48
C SER A 81 -13.61 -22.69 -5.41
N GLY A 82 -14.82 -23.22 -5.22
CA GLY A 82 -16.05 -22.42 -5.02
C GLY A 82 -15.99 -21.51 -3.76
N PRO A 83 -17.10 -21.23 -3.05
CA PRO A 83 -17.14 -20.23 -1.98
C PRO A 83 -16.44 -20.67 -0.66
N THR A 84 -15.12 -20.87 -0.70
CA THR A 84 -14.26 -21.27 0.42
C THR A 84 -13.55 -20.05 1.03
N ARG A 85 -12.92 -20.23 2.21
CA ARG A 85 -12.03 -19.22 2.82
C ARG A 85 -10.55 -19.43 2.47
N ALA A 86 -10.21 -20.46 1.70
CA ALA A 86 -8.83 -20.81 1.39
C ALA A 86 -8.04 -19.67 0.71
N PRO A 87 -8.61 -18.90 -0.24
CA PRO A 87 -7.90 -17.77 -0.84
C PRO A 87 -7.58 -16.66 0.15
N VAL A 88 -8.49 -16.38 1.09
CA VAL A 88 -8.28 -15.36 2.14
C VAL A 88 -7.10 -15.77 3.03
N VAL A 89 -7.02 -17.04 3.42
CA VAL A 89 -5.92 -17.56 4.22
C VAL A 89 -4.59 -17.46 3.47
N ALA A 90 -4.58 -17.79 2.17
CA ALA A 90 -3.39 -17.66 1.34
C ALA A 90 -2.94 -16.19 1.20
N LEU A 91 -3.86 -15.25 0.95
CA LEU A 91 -3.54 -13.81 0.89
C LEU A 91 -3.03 -13.27 2.24
N ALA A 92 -3.63 -13.72 3.36
CA ALA A 92 -3.15 -13.34 4.68
C ALA A 92 -1.75 -13.90 4.98
N ALA A 93 -1.46 -15.14 4.56
CA ALA A 93 -0.12 -15.72 4.65
C ALA A 93 0.89 -14.96 3.78
N ALA A 94 0.49 -14.53 2.58
CA ALA A 94 1.30 -13.66 1.73
C ALA A 94 1.63 -12.32 2.40
N ALA A 95 0.64 -11.69 3.05
CA ALA A 95 0.84 -10.42 3.77
C ALA A 95 1.92 -10.55 4.84
N VAL A 96 1.83 -11.61 5.66
CA VAL A 96 2.82 -11.90 6.70
C VAL A 96 4.18 -12.17 6.08
N ALA A 97 4.27 -12.97 5.02
CA ALA A 97 5.54 -13.30 4.37
C ALA A 97 6.23 -12.05 3.80
N TYR A 98 5.50 -11.17 3.11
CA TYR A 98 6.07 -9.91 2.61
C TYR A 98 6.51 -8.98 3.74
N ALA A 99 5.72 -8.86 4.82
CA ALA A 99 6.08 -8.04 5.97
C ALA A 99 7.36 -8.56 6.65
N VAL A 100 7.47 -9.87 6.88
CA VAL A 100 8.68 -10.50 7.42
C VAL A 100 9.88 -10.28 6.47
N GLY A 101 9.67 -10.39 5.17
CA GLY A 101 10.70 -10.07 4.17
C GLY A 101 11.20 -8.63 4.28
N ALA A 102 10.28 -7.66 4.43
CA ALA A 102 10.61 -6.25 4.58
C ALA A 102 11.33 -5.93 5.91
N THR A 103 11.11 -6.72 6.97
CA THR A 103 11.81 -6.52 8.25
C THR A 103 13.31 -6.87 8.21
N ALA A 104 13.81 -7.42 7.10
CA ALA A 104 15.24 -7.58 6.89
C ALA A 104 15.97 -6.23 6.78
N ASP A 105 15.28 -5.19 6.28
CA ASP A 105 15.87 -3.88 5.96
C ASP A 105 15.33 -2.76 6.87
N SER A 106 14.35 -3.03 7.72
CA SER A 106 13.70 -2.01 8.56
C SER A 106 13.05 -2.60 9.81
N PRO A 107 12.94 -1.86 10.92
CA PRO A 107 12.19 -2.31 12.09
C PRO A 107 10.73 -2.60 11.78
N LEU A 108 10.10 -3.42 12.63
CA LEU A 108 8.71 -3.85 12.42
C LEU A 108 7.71 -2.70 12.32
N VAL A 109 7.88 -1.63 13.11
CA VAL A 109 6.92 -0.53 13.16
C VAL A 109 6.83 0.21 11.82
N PRO A 110 7.92 0.75 11.23
CA PRO A 110 7.89 1.36 9.89
C PRO A 110 7.43 0.42 8.76
N VAL A 111 7.66 -0.89 8.89
CA VAL A 111 7.14 -1.89 7.93
C VAL A 111 5.62 -1.97 8.01
N VAL A 112 5.07 -2.09 9.23
CA VAL A 112 3.62 -2.21 9.43
C VAL A 112 2.91 -0.91 9.07
N THR A 113 3.43 0.23 9.50
CA THR A 113 2.82 1.54 9.17
C THR A 113 2.91 1.82 7.67
N GLY A 114 4.03 1.50 7.03
CA GLY A 114 4.22 1.65 5.59
C GLY A 114 3.30 0.75 4.77
N ALA A 115 3.10 -0.49 5.24
CA ALA A 115 2.15 -1.41 4.65
C ALA A 115 0.70 -0.91 4.78
N LEU A 116 0.29 -0.43 5.97
CA LEU A 116 -1.04 0.17 6.16
C LEU A 116 -1.24 1.38 5.25
N PHE A 117 -0.24 2.26 5.17
CA PHE A 117 -0.25 3.48 4.37
C PHE A 117 -0.36 3.20 2.87
N LEU A 118 0.68 2.62 2.26
CA LEU A 118 0.71 2.39 0.81
C LEU A 118 -0.33 1.35 0.38
N GLY A 119 -0.49 0.30 1.18
CA GLY A 119 -1.41 -0.80 0.89
C GLY A 119 -2.86 -0.36 0.85
N ALA A 120 -3.33 0.38 1.85
CA ALA A 120 -4.73 0.77 1.91
C ALA A 120 -5.10 1.84 0.88
N ILE A 121 -4.22 2.83 0.63
CA ILE A 121 -4.45 3.85 -0.41
C ILE A 121 -4.50 3.18 -1.80
N THR A 122 -3.58 2.25 -2.08
CA THR A 122 -3.57 1.52 -3.34
C THR A 122 -4.78 0.59 -3.47
N ALA A 123 -5.16 -0.11 -2.39
CA ALA A 123 -6.31 -0.99 -2.39
C ALA A 123 -7.62 -0.24 -2.59
N GLU A 124 -7.76 0.94 -1.99
CA GLU A 124 -8.90 1.85 -2.22
C GLU A 124 -8.97 2.21 -3.70
N MET A 125 -7.85 2.63 -4.30
CA MET A 125 -7.79 3.00 -5.72
C MET A 125 -8.18 1.83 -6.64
N VAL A 126 -7.62 0.64 -6.40
CA VAL A 126 -7.93 -0.58 -7.19
C VAL A 126 -9.39 -0.97 -7.02
N LEU A 127 -9.92 -0.94 -5.80
CA LEU A 127 -11.31 -1.28 -5.53
C LEU A 127 -12.28 -0.24 -6.11
N GLY A 128 -11.93 1.04 -6.08
CA GLY A 128 -12.71 2.11 -6.67
C GLY A 128 -12.79 1.97 -8.19
N HIS A 129 -11.71 1.56 -8.86
CA HIS A 129 -11.75 1.24 -10.29
C HIS A 129 -12.60 -0.01 -10.57
N TRP A 130 -12.55 -1.01 -9.69
CA TRP A 130 -13.43 -2.18 -9.80
C TRP A 130 -14.91 -1.81 -9.66
N TYR A 131 -15.26 -0.80 -8.88
CA TYR A 131 -16.63 -0.29 -8.79
C TYR A 131 -17.20 0.14 -10.15
N LEU A 132 -16.35 0.59 -11.10
CA LEU A 132 -16.80 0.93 -12.46
C LEU A 132 -17.20 -0.31 -13.27
N VAL A 133 -16.59 -1.46 -12.96
CA VAL A 133 -16.90 -2.76 -13.57
C VAL A 133 -18.09 -3.41 -12.88
N ASP A 134 -18.18 -3.28 -11.56
CA ASP A 134 -19.27 -3.81 -10.73
C ASP A 134 -19.86 -2.72 -9.82
N PRO A 135 -20.81 -1.91 -10.32
CA PRO A 135 -21.42 -0.83 -9.55
C PRO A 135 -22.36 -1.31 -8.43
N GLN A 136 -22.61 -2.61 -8.32
CA GLN A 136 -23.48 -3.19 -7.29
C GLN A 136 -22.76 -3.37 -5.95
N MET A 137 -21.42 -3.24 -5.93
CA MET A 137 -20.62 -3.34 -4.72
C MET A 137 -21.03 -2.25 -3.69
N PRO A 138 -21.18 -2.60 -2.41
CA PRO A 138 -21.49 -1.61 -1.39
C PRO A 138 -20.32 -0.65 -1.14
N ARG A 139 -20.62 0.66 -1.15
CA ARG A 139 -19.63 1.74 -0.94
C ARG A 139 -18.95 1.73 0.43
N TRP A 140 -19.52 1.05 1.43
CA TRP A 140 -18.88 0.95 2.75
C TRP A 140 -17.50 0.31 2.66
N ALA A 141 -17.26 -0.56 1.67
CA ALA A 141 -15.95 -1.19 1.45
C ALA A 141 -14.90 -0.14 1.08
N LEU A 142 -15.23 0.79 0.18
CA LEU A 142 -14.39 1.92 -0.20
C LEU A 142 -14.15 2.86 1.00
N PHE A 143 -15.21 3.19 1.74
CA PHE A 143 -15.07 3.98 2.96
C PHE A 143 -14.09 3.35 3.94
N ARG A 144 -14.20 2.05 4.22
CA ARG A 144 -13.27 1.38 5.15
C ARG A 144 -11.83 1.46 4.68
N LEU A 145 -11.56 1.22 3.40
CA LEU A 145 -10.20 1.35 2.86
C LEU A 145 -9.71 2.80 2.90
N ALA A 146 -10.55 3.78 2.60
CA ALA A 146 -10.22 5.20 2.71
C ALA A 146 -9.88 5.61 4.15
N ALA A 147 -10.63 5.11 5.15
CA ALA A 147 -10.31 5.31 6.57
C ALA A 147 -8.95 4.71 6.93
N VAL A 148 -8.72 3.46 6.55
CA VAL A 148 -7.45 2.77 6.85
C VAL A 148 -6.30 3.49 6.15
N GLY A 149 -6.47 3.96 4.91
CA GLY A 149 -5.47 4.76 4.20
C GLY A 149 -5.18 6.08 4.92
N LEU A 150 -6.20 6.82 5.37
CA LEU A 150 -6.02 8.07 6.11
C LEU A 150 -5.32 7.84 7.46
N ILE A 151 -5.71 6.79 8.20
CA ILE A 151 -5.04 6.39 9.44
C ILE A 151 -3.59 5.97 9.15
N GLY A 152 -3.37 5.23 8.06
CA GLY A 152 -2.06 4.80 7.59
C GLY A 152 -1.12 5.98 7.31
N VAL A 153 -1.62 7.06 6.70
CA VAL A 153 -0.84 8.30 6.49
C VAL A 153 -0.30 8.81 7.82
N GLY A 154 -1.16 8.99 8.82
CA GLY A 154 -0.76 9.48 10.13
C GLY A 154 0.19 8.53 10.86
N ALA A 155 -0.05 7.22 10.75
CA ALA A 155 0.78 6.20 11.38
C ALA A 155 2.19 6.15 10.78
N ASP A 156 2.34 6.15 9.45
CA ASP A 156 3.65 6.05 8.79
C ASP A 156 4.45 7.35 8.95
N VAL A 157 3.80 8.50 8.75
CA VAL A 157 4.44 9.81 8.97
C VAL A 157 4.86 9.97 10.42
N GLY A 158 4.03 9.53 11.37
CA GLY A 158 4.35 9.54 12.79
C GLY A 158 5.53 8.63 13.14
N ALA A 159 5.55 7.40 12.62
CA ALA A 159 6.66 6.47 12.83
C ALA A 159 7.98 7.03 12.27
N LEU A 160 7.97 7.52 11.03
CA LEU A 160 9.15 8.11 10.40
C LEU A 160 9.61 9.38 11.12
N ALA A 161 8.69 10.23 11.60
CA ALA A 161 9.02 11.41 12.39
C ALA A 161 9.70 11.05 13.71
N LEU A 162 9.24 9.99 14.38
CA LEU A 162 9.86 9.47 15.61
C LEU A 162 11.26 8.90 15.34
N ASP A 163 11.48 8.33 14.15
CA ASP A 163 12.78 7.83 13.70
C ASP A 163 13.71 8.95 13.17
N GLY A 164 13.29 10.22 13.20
CA GLY A 164 14.13 11.37 12.84
C GLY A 164 13.86 12.01 11.48
N ALA A 165 12.80 11.62 10.77
CA ALA A 165 12.49 12.20 9.44
C ALA A 165 12.22 13.72 9.46
N LEU A 166 12.06 14.35 10.63
CA LEU A 166 11.85 15.79 10.80
C LEU A 166 13.09 16.52 11.37
N SER A 167 14.18 15.82 11.67
CA SER A 167 15.40 16.43 12.24
C SER A 167 16.46 16.73 11.18
N TRP A 168 16.07 17.49 10.15
CA TRP A 168 16.95 17.84 9.04
C TRP A 168 17.88 19.02 9.35
N GLY A 169 19.11 18.96 8.83
CA GLY A 169 20.07 20.07 8.79
C GLY A 169 20.08 20.77 7.43
N SER A 170 20.99 21.73 7.23
CA SER A 170 21.07 22.57 6.02
C SER A 170 21.32 21.80 4.71
N GLY A 171 21.74 20.53 4.78
CA GLY A 171 21.92 19.66 3.62
C GLY A 171 20.64 18.97 3.12
N ASP A 172 19.65 18.78 3.99
CA ASP A 172 18.48 17.91 3.73
C ASP A 172 17.15 18.68 3.71
N GLU A 173 17.19 20.00 3.90
CA GLU A 173 16.01 20.86 4.02
C GLU A 173 15.01 20.66 2.87
N ILE A 174 15.49 20.50 1.63
CA ILE A 174 14.63 20.31 0.47
C ILE A 174 13.86 18.98 0.53
N PHE A 175 14.54 17.89 0.91
CA PHE A 175 13.90 16.59 1.08
C PHE A 175 12.95 16.61 2.25
N GLY A 176 13.31 17.35 3.30
CA GLY A 176 12.44 17.55 4.44
C GLY A 176 11.12 18.24 4.12
N TRP A 177 11.20 19.40 3.46
CA TRP A 177 10.01 20.11 3.00
C TRP A 177 9.22 19.31 1.98
N ALA A 178 9.89 18.53 1.12
CA ALA A 178 9.23 17.60 0.21
C ALA A 178 8.43 16.54 0.99
N PHE A 179 9.01 15.92 2.03
CA PHE A 179 8.34 14.95 2.88
C PHE A 179 7.07 15.54 3.53
N VAL A 180 7.18 16.71 4.17
CA VAL A 180 6.03 17.37 4.81
C VAL A 180 4.97 17.77 3.79
N GLY A 181 5.37 18.35 2.66
CA GLY A 181 4.44 18.77 1.61
C GLY A 181 3.70 17.59 0.98
N LEU A 182 4.41 16.50 0.68
CA LEU A 182 3.82 15.27 0.15
C LEU A 182 2.91 14.60 1.18
N ALA A 183 3.30 14.57 2.46
CA ALA A 183 2.49 13.99 3.54
C ALA A 183 1.18 14.77 3.73
N ALA A 184 1.27 16.10 3.78
CA ALA A 184 0.11 16.98 3.87
C ALA A 184 -0.82 16.81 2.66
N MET A 185 -0.26 16.78 1.45
CA MET A 185 -1.05 16.57 0.23
C MET A 185 -1.72 15.20 0.22
N THR A 186 -1.01 14.13 0.61
CA THR A 186 -1.58 12.78 0.68
C THR A 186 -2.75 12.74 1.66
N ALA A 187 -2.60 13.34 2.84
CA ALA A 187 -3.68 13.43 3.84
C ALA A 187 -4.89 14.19 3.31
N LEU A 188 -4.68 15.34 2.65
CA LEU A 188 -5.75 16.14 2.04
C LEU A 188 -6.48 15.37 0.94
N LEU A 189 -5.75 14.66 0.08
CA LEU A 189 -6.33 13.83 -0.97
C LEU A 189 -7.15 12.69 -0.38
N MET A 190 -6.65 11.98 0.63
CA MET A 190 -7.41 10.91 1.30
C MET A 190 -8.64 11.43 2.05
N ALA A 191 -8.57 12.61 2.65
CA ALA A 191 -9.75 13.29 3.19
C ALA A 191 -10.76 13.65 2.07
N GLY A 192 -10.25 14.07 0.91
CA GLY A 192 -11.04 14.31 -0.30
C GLY A 192 -11.72 13.05 -0.82
N VAL A 193 -11.02 11.91 -0.88
CA VAL A 193 -11.58 10.58 -1.22
C VAL A 193 -12.74 10.25 -0.29
N TRP A 194 -12.51 10.37 1.02
CA TRP A 194 -13.56 10.13 2.01
C TRP A 194 -14.77 11.07 1.84
N GLY A 195 -14.52 12.34 1.57
CA GLY A 195 -15.55 13.33 1.30
C GLY A 195 -16.35 13.00 0.03
N ALA A 196 -15.67 12.64 -1.05
CA ALA A 196 -16.27 12.28 -2.33
C ALA A 196 -17.15 11.03 -2.23
N LEU A 197 -16.76 10.03 -1.42
CA LEU A 197 -17.57 8.83 -1.20
C LEU A 197 -18.90 9.10 -0.49
N ARG A 198 -19.05 10.25 0.20
CA ARG A 198 -20.31 10.65 0.86
C ARG A 198 -21.35 11.16 -0.13
N GLU A 199 -20.92 11.55 -1.32
CA GLU A 199 -21.83 12.00 -2.38
C GLU A 199 -22.66 10.80 -2.86
N PRO A 200 -24.01 10.81 -2.74
CA PRO A 200 -24.85 9.65 -3.08
C PRO A 200 -24.80 9.26 -4.55
N SER A 201 -24.49 10.20 -5.44
CA SER A 201 -24.42 9.96 -6.87
C SER A 201 -23.17 9.16 -7.29
N TYR A 202 -23.21 8.58 -8.49
CA TYR A 202 -22.11 7.80 -9.07
C TYR A 202 -20.84 8.64 -9.29
N THR A 203 -21.01 9.94 -9.53
CA THR A 203 -19.91 10.90 -9.71
C THR A 203 -19.04 11.03 -8.46
N GLY A 204 -19.58 10.80 -7.27
CA GLY A 204 -18.80 10.74 -6.02
C GLY A 204 -17.71 9.67 -6.07
N VAL A 205 -18.03 8.48 -6.60
CA VAL A 205 -17.05 7.40 -6.75
C VAL A 205 -16.04 7.71 -7.85
N MET A 206 -16.46 8.33 -8.95
CA MET A 206 -15.52 8.78 -10.00
C MET A 206 -14.54 9.85 -9.51
N ALA A 207 -15.00 10.76 -8.64
CA ALA A 207 -14.12 11.74 -8.00
C ALA A 207 -13.16 11.06 -7.00
N ALA A 208 -13.67 10.12 -6.20
CA ALA A 208 -12.87 9.37 -5.24
C ALA A 208 -11.71 8.62 -5.93
N THR A 209 -11.97 7.92 -7.05
CA THR A 209 -10.93 7.20 -7.79
C THR A 209 -9.87 8.12 -8.40
N GLY A 210 -10.27 9.29 -8.92
CA GLY A 210 -9.32 10.30 -9.42
C GLY A 210 -8.43 10.87 -8.31
N LEU A 211 -9.01 11.16 -7.14
CA LEU A 211 -8.28 11.66 -5.97
C LEU A 211 -7.34 10.60 -5.39
N SER A 212 -7.76 9.33 -5.33
CA SER A 212 -6.91 8.27 -4.81
C SER A 212 -5.74 7.92 -5.74
N TYR A 213 -5.87 8.12 -7.05
CA TYR A 213 -4.72 8.04 -7.96
C TYR A 213 -3.64 9.07 -7.60
N LEU A 214 -4.03 10.34 -7.41
CA LEU A 214 -3.10 11.37 -6.95
C LEU A 214 -2.56 11.06 -5.55
N ALA A 215 -3.36 10.48 -4.68
CA ALA A 215 -2.93 10.06 -3.35
C ALA A 215 -1.89 8.95 -3.41
N VAL A 216 -2.01 7.97 -4.31
CA VAL A 216 -0.97 6.93 -4.51
C VAL A 216 0.35 7.57 -4.95
N LEU A 217 0.31 8.53 -5.89
CA LEU A 217 1.52 9.20 -6.38
C LEU A 217 2.23 9.98 -5.28
N THR A 218 1.48 10.76 -4.49
CA THR A 218 2.06 11.51 -3.38
C THR A 218 2.50 10.60 -2.25
N ALA A 219 1.73 9.55 -1.94
CA ALA A 219 2.08 8.56 -0.93
C ALA A 219 3.39 7.83 -1.24
N LEU A 220 3.61 7.46 -2.51
CA LEU A 220 4.87 6.88 -2.95
C LEU A 220 6.04 7.84 -2.67
N GLY A 221 5.85 9.13 -2.99
CA GLY A 221 6.83 10.17 -2.66
C GLY A 221 7.11 10.27 -1.16
N VAL A 222 6.07 10.29 -0.31
CA VAL A 222 6.21 10.28 1.16
C VAL A 222 7.03 9.08 1.62
N ALA A 223 6.67 7.88 1.14
CA ALA A 223 7.26 6.63 1.60
C ALA A 223 8.75 6.54 1.23
N VAL A 224 9.12 7.01 0.03
CA VAL A 224 10.51 7.01 -0.47
C VAL A 224 11.33 8.11 0.22
N VAL A 225 10.86 9.36 0.20
CA VAL A 225 11.60 10.49 0.76
C VAL A 225 11.73 10.36 2.29
N GLY A 226 10.67 9.95 2.98
CA GLY A 226 10.70 9.79 4.43
C GLY A 226 11.67 8.70 4.89
N ARG A 227 11.76 7.59 4.17
CA ARG A 227 12.73 6.52 4.47
C ARG A 227 14.15 6.93 4.09
N ALA A 228 14.32 7.68 3.00
CA ALA A 228 15.61 8.26 2.66
C ALA A 228 16.12 9.17 3.78
N LEU A 229 15.27 10.05 4.33
CA LEU A 229 15.63 10.97 5.42
C LEU A 229 16.03 10.26 6.73
N VAL A 230 15.54 9.06 6.98
CA VAL A 230 15.87 8.26 8.18
C VAL A 230 17.07 7.33 7.94
N SER A 231 17.44 7.10 6.68
CA SER A 231 18.59 6.26 6.31
C SER A 231 19.93 6.99 6.29
N VAL A 232 19.95 8.31 6.53
CA VAL A 232 21.16 9.16 6.56
C VAL A 232 21.76 9.25 7.96
#